data_AF-A0A3M1GWH0-F1
#
_entry.id   AF-A0A3M1GWH0-F1
#
_cell.length_a   1.000
_cell.length_b   1.000
_cell.length_c   1.000
_cell.angle_alpha   90.00
_cell.angle_beta   90.00
_cell.angle_gamma   90.00
#
_symmetry.space_group_name_H-M   'P 1'
#
loop_
_entity.id
_entity.type
_entity.pdbx_description
1 polymer ?
#
loop_
_entity_poly.entity_id
_entity_poly.type
_entity_poly.pdbx_seq_one_letter_code
_entity_poly.pdbx_strand_id
1 'polypeptide(L)'
;MFIFYQKTGYGEEEIYEIKASALNVRNGPGLIYGSSGFVFSSQKYVAIQKEGEWIQIWYQGKKGWIHNNYVQKVESPQKILTVHARSLNVR
;
A
#
# COMPACT_ATOMS: atom_id res chain seq x y z
N MET A 1 -26.53 3.97 9.33
CA MET A 1 -26.23 3.03 8.23
C MET A 1 -24.72 3.06 8.02
N PHE A 2 -23.99 2.10 8.59
CA PHE A 2 -22.54 2.00 8.46
C PHE A 2 -22.26 0.91 7.44
N ILE A 3 -21.70 1.29 6.29
CA ILE A 3 -21.32 0.33 5.26
C ILE A 3 -20.00 -0.28 5.72
N PHE A 4 -20.08 -1.42 6.41
CA PHE A 4 -18.90 -2.24 6.69
C PHE A 4 -18.50 -2.94 5.39
N TYR A 5 -17.43 -2.46 4.76
CA TYR A 5 -16.79 -3.22 3.69
C TYR A 5 -16.03 -4.38 4.35
N GLN A 6 -16.68 -5.53 4.48
CA GLN A 6 -16.04 -6.78 4.85
C GLN A 6 -15.20 -7.26 3.66
N LYS A 7 -13.91 -6.91 3.64
CA LYS A 7 -12.95 -7.63 2.80
C LYS A 7 -12.28 -8.70 3.67
N THR A 8 -12.89 -9.89 3.66
CA THR A 8 -12.30 -11.11 4.19
C THR A 8 -11.19 -11.56 3.24
N GLY A 9 -9.95 -11.50 3.71
CA GLY A 9 -8.81 -12.07 3.02
C GLY A 9 -7.53 -11.47 3.59
N TYR A 10 -6.72 -12.30 4.23
CA TYR A 10 -5.34 -12.00 4.59
C TYR A 10 -4.49 -11.89 3.31
N GLY A 11 -4.84 -10.95 2.43
CA GLY A 11 -3.88 -10.38 1.50
C GLY A 11 -3.31 -9.18 2.24
N GLU A 12 -2.09 -9.32 2.72
CA GLU A 12 -1.35 -8.24 3.36
C GLU A 12 -1.35 -7.04 2.40
N GLU A 13 -2.17 -6.04 2.69
CA GLU A 13 -2.17 -4.80 1.95
C GLU A 13 -0.82 -4.14 2.22
N GLU A 14 0.13 -4.35 1.32
CA GLU A 14 1.45 -3.76 1.44
C GLU A 14 1.31 -2.27 1.17
N ILE A 15 1.39 -1.49 2.24
CA ILE A 15 1.38 -0.04 2.17
C ILE A 15 2.82 0.38 1.85
N TYR A 16 2.97 1.23 0.85
CA TYR A 16 4.24 1.81 0.48
C TYR A 16 4.19 3.32 0.70
N GLU A 17 5.18 3.82 1.44
CA GLU A 17 5.41 5.25 1.61
C GLU A 17 6.47 5.73 0.63
N ILE A 18 6.17 6.84 -0.06
CA ILE A 18 7.11 7.43 -1.02
C ILE A 18 8.18 8.21 -0.28
N LYS A 19 9.45 7.87 -0.55
CA LYS A 19 10.62 8.58 -0.02
C LYS A 19 11.16 9.65 -0.94
N ALA A 20 10.92 9.53 -2.25
CA ALA A 20 11.39 10.54 -3.20
C ALA A 20 10.55 11.81 -3.13
N SER A 21 11.19 12.99 -3.21
CA SER A 21 10.50 14.28 -3.21
C SER A 21 9.43 14.37 -4.30
N ALA A 22 9.72 13.82 -5.48
CA ALA A 22 8.75 13.60 -6.54
C ALA A 22 9.08 12.29 -7.26
N LEU A 23 8.13 11.37 -7.28
CA LEU A 23 8.24 10.10 -8.00
C LEU A 23 7.26 10.10 -9.17
N ASN A 24 7.79 9.74 -10.34
CA ASN A 24 6.98 9.60 -11.55
C ASN A 24 6.07 8.36 -11.43
N VAL A 25 4.77 8.56 -11.58
CA VAL A 25 3.81 7.48 -11.81
C VAL A 25 3.76 7.23 -13.30
N ARG A 26 4.03 6.00 -13.73
CA ARG A 26 4.00 5.59 -15.15
C ARG A 26 2.74 4.81 -15.49
N ASN A 27 2.36 4.81 -16.77
CA ASN A 27 1.18 4.06 -17.24
C ASN A 27 1.42 2.53 -17.34
N GLY A 28 2.67 2.08 -17.30
CA GLY A 28 3.01 0.66 -17.40
C GLY A 28 4.32 0.31 -16.70
N PRO A 29 4.60 -0.99 -16.51
CA PRO A 29 5.83 -1.47 -15.90
C PRO A 29 6.97 -1.37 -16.91
N GLY A 30 7.72 -0.27 -16.86
CA GLY A 30 8.90 -0.10 -17.70
C GLY A 30 9.21 1.34 -18.10
N LEU A 31 10.41 1.54 -18.64
CA LEU A 31 10.91 2.85 -19.05
C LEU A 31 10.28 3.35 -20.37
N ILE A 32 9.71 2.44 -21.15
CA ILE A 32 9.06 2.73 -22.44
C ILE A 32 7.69 3.42 -22.28
N TYR A 33 7.05 3.26 -21.12
CA TYR A 33 5.73 3.83 -20.86
C TYR A 33 5.85 5.27 -20.36
N GLY A 34 5.01 6.15 -20.90
CA GLY A 34 4.94 7.54 -20.47
C GLY A 34 4.46 7.71 -19.01
N SER A 35 4.79 8.86 -18.41
CA SER A 35 4.35 9.23 -17.07
C SER A 35 2.87 9.67 -17.05
N SER A 36 2.09 9.08 -16.15
CA SER A 36 0.70 9.43 -15.85
C SER A 36 0.56 10.64 -14.92
N GLY A 37 1.64 10.98 -14.19
CA GLY A 37 1.67 12.04 -13.20
C GLY A 37 2.83 11.88 -12.21
N PHE A 38 2.73 12.63 -11.11
CA PHE A 38 3.73 12.62 -10.05
C PHE A 38 3.05 12.37 -8.70
N VAL A 39 3.75 11.64 -7.84
CA VAL A 39 3.42 11.47 -6.42
C VAL A 39 4.56 12.07 -5.60
N PHE A 40 4.24 12.56 -4.41
CA PHE A 40 5.18 13.31 -3.56
C PHE A 40 5.59 12.48 -2.34
N SER A 41 6.70 12.87 -1.73
CA SER A 41 7.17 12.27 -0.48
C SER A 41 6.11 12.29 0.62
N SER A 42 6.18 11.32 1.54
CA SER A 42 5.25 11.14 2.66
C SER A 42 3.82 10.76 2.28
N GLN A 43 3.53 10.55 0.99
CA GLN A 43 2.29 9.94 0.56
C GLN A 43 2.38 8.41 0.66
N LYS A 44 1.28 7.80 1.11
CA LYS A 44 1.15 6.35 1.29
C LYS A 44 0.16 5.79 0.28
N TYR A 45 0.56 4.73 -0.40
CA TYR A 45 -0.27 4.05 -1.38
C TYR A 45 -0.31 2.55 -1.10
N VAL A 46 -1.46 1.94 -1.32
CA VAL A 46 -1.63 0.48 -1.23
C VAL A 46 -1.13 -0.13 -2.54
N ALA A 47 -0.23 -1.12 -2.44
CA ALA A 47 0.18 -1.92 -3.58
C ALA A 47 -1.00 -2.80 -4.05
N ILE A 48 -1.33 -2.68 -5.32
CA ILE A 48 -2.30 -3.56 -5.99
C ILE A 48 -1.59 -4.81 -6.49
N GLN A 49 -0.41 -4.61 -7.09
CA GLN A 49 0.37 -5.68 -7.71
C GLN A 49 1.83 -5.25 -7.78
N LYS A 50 2.75 -6.23 -7.73
CA LYS A 50 4.17 -6.02 -7.99
C LYS A 50 4.59 -6.81 -9.21
N GLU A 51 5.38 -6.19 -10.07
CA GLU A 51 5.95 -6.81 -11.27
C GLU A 51 7.43 -6.44 -11.38
N GLY A 52 8.30 -7.36 -10.95
CA GLY A 52 9.74 -7.10 -10.81
C GLY A 52 10.03 -5.94 -9.85
N GLU A 53 10.65 -4.89 -10.37
CA GLU A 53 10.98 -3.65 -9.64
C GLU A 53 9.87 -2.59 -9.68
N TRP A 54 8.73 -2.90 -10.29
CA TRP A 54 7.59 -2.00 -10.42
C TRP A 54 6.44 -2.40 -9.50
N ILE A 55 5.84 -1.41 -8.86
CA ILE A 55 4.67 -1.57 -8.00
C ILE A 55 3.51 -0.80 -8.63
N GLN A 56 2.40 -1.48 -8.83
CA GLN A 56 1.17 -0.89 -9.31
C GLN A 56 0.37 -0.36 -8.12
N ILE A 57 0.03 0.93 -8.17
CA ILE A 57 -0.78 1.64 -7.18
C ILE A 57 -2.04 2.22 -7.82
N TRP A 58 -3.03 2.53 -6.99
CA TRP A 58 -4.18 3.32 -7.41
C TRP A 58 -3.85 4.81 -7.29
N TYR A 59 -3.84 5.51 -8.41
CA TYR A 59 -3.53 6.94 -8.47
C TYR A 59 -4.63 7.68 -9.22
N GLN A 60 -5.33 8.61 -8.56
CA GLN A 60 -6.35 9.48 -9.17
C GLN A 60 -7.41 8.74 -10.02
N GLY A 61 -7.90 7.58 -9.55
CA GLY A 61 -8.93 6.81 -10.28
C GLY A 61 -8.40 5.96 -11.45
N LYS A 62 -7.08 5.90 -11.64
CA LYS A 62 -6.41 5.04 -12.62
C LYS A 62 -5.31 4.19 -11.96
N LYS A 63 -4.90 3.12 -12.65
CA LYS A 63 -3.74 2.31 -12.27
C LYS A 63 -2.48 3.03 -12.70
N GLY A 64 -1.50 3.12 -11.81
CA GLY A 64 -0.20 3.72 -12.07
C GLY A 64 0.92 2.86 -11.52
N TRP A 65 2.08 2.94 -12.14
CA TRP A 65 3.25 2.16 -11.78
C TRP A 65 4.34 3.06 -11.20
N ILE A 66 4.88 2.67 -10.05
CA ILE A 66 5.97 3.34 -9.37
C ILE A 66 7.12 2.36 -9.16
N HIS A 67 8.35 2.88 -9.11
CA HIS A 67 9.53 2.04 -8.97
C HIS A 67 9.84 1.77 -7.49
N ASN A 68 10.06 0.51 -7.13
CA ASN A 68 10.24 0.03 -5.76
C ASN A 68 11.40 0.75 -5.03
N ASN A 69 12.47 1.11 -5.73
CA ASN A 69 13.63 1.81 -5.15
C ASN A 69 13.31 3.17 -4.50
N TYR A 70 12.17 3.79 -4.83
CA TYR A 70 11.78 5.11 -4.30
C TYR A 70 10.65 5.04 -3.26
N VAL A 71 10.26 3.83 -2.88
CA VAL A 71 9.25 3.59 -1.86
C VAL A 71 9.79 2.71 -0.74
N GLN A 72 9.25 2.90 0.45
CA GLN A 72 9.51 2.04 1.59
C GLN A 72 8.23 1.30 1.95
N LYS A 73 8.32 -0.02 2.12
CA LYS A 73 7.24 -0.82 2.70
C LYS A 73 7.00 -0.34 4.13
N VAL A 74 5.80 0.20 4.37
CA VAL A 74 5.30 0.50 5.70
C VAL A 74 4.52 -0.71 6.14
N GLU A 75 5.16 -1.52 6.98
CA GLU A 75 4.44 -2.53 7.73
C GLU A 75 3.50 -1.77 8.68
N SER A 76 2.20 -1.80 8.39
CA SER A 76 1.23 -1.42 9.40
C SER A 76 1.49 -2.31 10.61
N PRO A 77 1.54 -1.77 11.85
CA PRO A 77 1.59 -2.62 13.02
C PRO A 77 0.41 -3.59 12.91
N GLN A 78 0.73 -4.86 12.71
CA GLN A 78 -0.26 -5.92 12.70
C GLN A 78 -0.99 -5.81 14.03
N LYS A 79 -2.31 -5.75 13.96
CA LYS A 79 -3.20 -5.72 15.12
C LYS A 79 -2.90 -6.93 16.00
N ILE A 80 -2.06 -6.78 17.02
CA ILE A 80 -2.04 -7.69 18.16
C ILE A 80 -3.26 -7.34 18.98
N LEU A 81 -4.40 -7.97 18.70
CA LEU A 81 -5.49 -8.05 19.66
C LEU A 81 -6.00 -9.49 19.75
N THR A 82 -5.10 -10.41 20.06
CA THR A 82 -5.49 -11.54 20.91
C THR A 82 -5.31 -11.05 22.34
N VAL A 83 -6.26 -10.25 22.83
CA VAL A 83 -6.55 -10.33 24.26
C VAL A 83 -7.17 -11.70 24.38
N HIS A 84 -6.36 -12.70 24.78
CA HIS A 84 -6.92 -13.93 25.28
C HIS A 84 -7.60 -13.54 26.61
N ALA A 85 -8.80 -12.96 26.51
CA ALA A 85 -9.63 -12.55 27.63
C ALA A 85 -10.16 -13.82 28.30
N ARG A 86 -9.26 -14.61 28.89
CA ARG A 86 -9.55 -15.83 29.67
C ARG A 86 -8.47 -16.08 30.73
N SER A 87 -8.20 -15.07 31.53
CA SER A 87 -7.84 -15.27 32.93
C SER A 87 -8.33 -14.07 33.73
N LEU A 88 -9.66 -13.93 33.73
CA LEU A 88 -10.37 -13.24 34.78
C LEU A 88 -10.09 -14.04 36.07
N ASN A 89 -9.03 -13.71 36.81
CA ASN A 89 -8.85 -14.31 38.14
C ASN A 89 -9.89 -13.70 39.07
N VAL A 90 -11.05 -14.34 39.13
CA VAL A 90 -12.05 -14.12 40.16
C VAL A 90 -11.66 -14.94 41.38
N ARG A 91 -11.34 -14.21 42.46
CA ARG A 91 -10.95 -14.62 43.83
C ARG A 91 -9.56 -15.23 44.02
#